data_AF-A0AA36I2J2-F1
#
_entry.id   AF-A0AA36I2J2-F1
#
_cell.length_a   1.000
_cell.length_b   1.000
_cell.length_c   1.000
_cell.angle_alpha   90.00
_cell.angle_beta   90.00
_cell.angle_gamma   90.00
#
_symmetry.space_group_name_H-M   'P 1'
#
loop_
_entity.id
_entity.type
_entity.pdbx_description
1 polymer ?
#
loop_
_entity_poly.entity_id
_entity_poly.type
_entity_poly.pdbx_seq_one_letter_code
_entity_poly.pdbx_strand_id
1 'polypeptide(L)'
;MHRRPSWTDVVVFAWIEAISLRPGVVGQALKMPSFSFELEYAKSARSACKQCKEKIEKDAIRVGLKNVPDVSADADADTRKKAHAMESAKWHHEGCFPKIKRSAWFRQHLPEDAEAISGYETLKEEDQEKVKMLVKACRNEEEAEKTPAKGTKRKAEGETNKSTKKSKFFAKEDGPSVLSADQQKAIESTKAELSKKSVAALGAMLAKNGLAKSGRKEDLLDRAAEAKALGVPPLCPLCEKSKLRFSKATGNYSCPGFFDEEAKHFKKCKGPGDDAELARTTWQELGA
;
A
#
# COMPACT_ATOMS: atom_id res chain seq x y z
N MET A 1 -15.23 -52.92 50.54
CA MET A 1 -15.38 -52.67 49.09
C MET A 1 -14.49 -51.49 48.72
N HIS A 2 -13.51 -51.65 47.83
CA HIS A 2 -12.61 -50.56 47.44
C HIS A 2 -12.75 -50.30 45.93
N ARG A 3 -13.19 -49.09 45.56
CA ARG A 3 -13.30 -48.68 44.14
C ARG A 3 -11.91 -48.31 43.61
N ARG A 4 -11.60 -48.74 42.39
CA ARG A 4 -10.44 -48.26 41.62
C ARG A 4 -10.70 -46.83 41.13
N PRO A 5 -9.70 -45.93 41.13
CA PRO A 5 -9.79 -44.63 40.44
C PRO A 5 -9.99 -44.78 38.93
N SER A 6 -10.59 -43.75 38.31
CA SER A 6 -10.81 -43.68 36.86
C SER A 6 -9.61 -43.11 36.10
N TRP A 7 -9.54 -43.41 34.80
CA TRP A 7 -8.42 -43.06 33.90
C TRP A 7 -8.21 -41.55 33.62
N THR A 8 -9.03 -40.68 34.21
CA THR A 8 -9.03 -39.23 33.97
C THR A 8 -7.94 -38.48 34.73
N ASP A 9 -7.48 -39.02 35.86
CA ASP A 9 -6.76 -38.23 36.87
C ASP A 9 -5.22 -38.25 36.69
N VAL A 10 -4.72 -38.87 35.62
CA VAL A 10 -3.28 -39.12 35.38
C VAL A 10 -2.66 -38.17 34.34
N VAL A 11 -3.47 -37.51 33.50
CA VAL A 11 -2.97 -36.78 32.31
C VAL A 11 -2.71 -35.28 32.55
N VAL A 12 -3.21 -34.71 33.66
CA VAL A 12 -3.13 -33.26 33.94
C VAL A 12 -1.76 -32.79 34.43
N PHE A 13 -0.95 -33.68 35.03
CA PHE A 13 0.31 -33.32 35.71
C PHE A 13 1.59 -33.50 34.87
N ALA A 14 1.49 -33.86 33.59
CA ALA A 14 2.64 -34.21 32.74
C ALA A 14 2.90 -33.25 31.55
N TRP A 15 2.47 -31.98 31.65
CA TRP A 15 2.67 -30.97 30.60
C TRP A 15 3.26 -29.63 31.08
N ILE A 16 3.75 -29.56 32.33
CA ILE A 16 4.37 -28.35 32.92
C ILE A 16 5.75 -28.64 33.53
N GLU A 17 6.56 -29.50 32.89
CA GLU A 17 8.02 -29.61 33.14
C GLU A 17 8.78 -29.99 31.85
N ALA A 18 8.59 -29.20 30.79
CA ALA A 18 9.31 -29.35 29.52
C ALA A 18 9.98 -28.05 29.03
N ILE A 19 10.10 -27.03 29.89
CA ILE A 19 10.85 -25.79 29.60
C ILE A 19 12.33 -26.05 29.88
N SER A 20 12.94 -26.96 29.10
CA SER A 20 14.37 -27.23 29.18
C SER A 20 15.17 -26.05 28.63
N LEU A 21 15.69 -25.24 29.55
CA LEU A 21 17.04 -24.67 29.52
C LEU A 21 17.70 -24.59 28.12
N ARG A 22 17.37 -23.54 27.36
CA ARG A 22 18.28 -23.02 26.32
C ARG A 22 19.11 -21.88 26.93
N PRO A 23 20.37 -22.12 27.32
CA PRO A 23 21.24 -21.03 27.77
C PRO A 23 21.66 -20.15 26.59
N GLY A 24 21.90 -18.86 26.87
CA GLY A 24 22.94 -18.12 26.15
C GLY A 24 22.66 -17.66 24.71
N VAL A 25 21.44 -17.25 24.36
CA VAL A 25 21.28 -16.18 23.35
C VAL A 25 20.94 -14.88 24.05
N VAL A 26 22.00 -14.16 24.48
CA VAL A 26 21.86 -12.77 24.93
C VAL A 26 21.21 -11.96 23.82
N GLY A 27 20.15 -11.25 24.17
CA GLY A 27 19.42 -10.42 23.22
C GLY A 27 20.27 -9.26 22.76
N GLN A 28 20.98 -9.42 21.63
CA GLN A 28 21.43 -8.28 20.84
C GLN A 28 20.19 -7.49 20.47
N ALA A 29 19.99 -6.35 21.13
CA ALA A 29 18.97 -5.40 20.74
C ALA A 29 19.25 -5.03 19.28
N LEU A 30 18.31 -5.36 18.39
CA LEU A 30 18.41 -5.05 16.96
C LEU A 30 18.38 -3.52 16.82
N LYS A 31 19.58 -2.93 16.84
CA LYS A 31 19.81 -1.50 16.80
C LYS A 31 19.18 -0.98 15.51
N MET A 32 18.11 -0.21 15.66
CA MET A 32 17.28 0.23 14.55
C MET A 32 18.16 0.95 13.51
N PRO A 33 18.07 0.59 12.22
CA PRO A 33 18.92 1.20 11.21
C PRO A 33 18.68 2.70 11.17
N SER A 34 19.75 3.48 11.21
CA SER A 34 19.67 4.92 11.06
C SER A 34 19.26 5.28 9.63
N PHE A 35 18.54 6.39 9.50
CA PHE A 35 18.09 6.91 8.21
C PHE A 35 18.67 8.31 8.04
N SER A 36 19.14 8.60 6.82
CA SER A 36 19.59 9.95 6.45
C SER A 36 18.84 10.43 5.22
N PHE A 37 18.64 11.74 5.18
CA PHE A 37 17.73 12.41 4.25
C PHE A 37 18.51 13.42 3.43
N GLU A 38 18.27 13.41 2.13
CA GLU A 38 19.00 14.20 1.13
C GLU A 38 18.01 14.92 0.22
N LEU A 39 18.26 16.21 -0.01
CA LEU A 39 17.48 17.07 -0.88
C LEU A 39 18.38 17.58 -2.00
N GLU A 40 17.93 17.43 -3.24
CA GLU A 40 18.58 18.03 -4.39
C GLU A 40 17.61 18.25 -5.54
N TYR A 41 17.96 19.17 -6.44
CA TYR A 41 17.38 19.20 -7.76
C TYR A 41 17.86 17.99 -8.58
N ALA A 42 16.95 17.39 -9.35
CA ALA A 42 17.19 16.16 -10.06
C ALA A 42 18.16 16.32 -11.25
N LYS A 43 19.45 16.08 -10.99
CA LYS A 43 20.59 16.16 -11.93
C LYS A 43 20.37 15.53 -13.32
N SER A 44 19.48 14.53 -13.44
CA SER A 44 18.94 14.05 -14.73
C SER A 44 17.67 13.23 -14.54
N ALA A 45 16.78 13.22 -15.55
CA ALA A 45 15.50 12.50 -15.57
C ALA A 45 15.60 10.95 -15.67
N ARG A 46 16.68 10.38 -15.10
CA ARG A 46 16.98 8.94 -15.08
C ARG A 46 16.50 8.25 -13.79
N SER A 47 16.25 9.00 -12.72
CA SER A 47 15.68 8.47 -11.47
C SER A 47 14.17 8.29 -11.57
N ALA A 48 13.67 7.13 -11.14
CA ALA A 48 12.24 6.92 -10.90
C ALA A 48 11.94 6.94 -9.40
N CYS A 49 10.83 7.59 -9.04
CA CYS A 49 10.34 7.71 -7.67
C CYS A 49 9.94 6.34 -7.11
N LYS A 50 10.44 5.95 -5.93
CA LYS A 50 10.16 4.61 -5.38
C LYS A 50 8.70 4.40 -4.93
N GLN A 51 7.91 5.46 -4.82
CA GLN A 51 6.48 5.41 -4.47
C GLN A 51 5.59 5.21 -5.71
N CYS A 52 5.49 6.21 -6.61
CA CYS A 52 4.62 6.13 -7.79
C CYS A 52 5.26 5.35 -8.97
N LYS A 53 6.58 5.13 -8.97
CA LYS A 53 7.38 4.49 -10.04
C LYS A 53 7.52 5.32 -11.32
N GLU A 54 6.95 6.52 -11.36
CA GLU A 54 7.13 7.46 -12.47
C GLU A 54 8.53 8.09 -12.43
N LYS A 55 8.97 8.64 -13.56
CA LYS A 55 10.23 9.38 -13.64
C LYS A 55 10.12 10.68 -12.84
N ILE A 56 11.23 11.05 -12.20
CA ILE A 56 11.44 12.41 -11.68
C ILE A 56 12.07 13.19 -12.83
N GLU A 57 11.52 14.35 -13.17
CA GLU A 57 12.01 15.18 -14.29
C GLU A 57 13.36 15.83 -13.95
N LYS A 58 14.06 16.40 -14.94
CA LYS A 58 15.31 17.12 -14.67
C LYS A 58 14.99 18.42 -13.92
N ASP A 59 15.86 18.80 -12.99
CA ASP A 59 15.78 20.04 -12.20
C ASP A 59 14.55 20.16 -11.27
N ALA A 60 13.70 19.13 -11.19
CA ALA A 60 12.66 19.00 -10.17
C ALA A 60 13.27 18.63 -8.80
N ILE A 61 12.67 19.09 -7.69
CA ILE A 61 13.08 18.71 -6.33
C ILE A 61 12.89 17.20 -6.14
N ARG A 62 13.87 16.53 -5.53
CA ARG A 62 13.71 15.13 -5.10
C ARG A 62 14.22 14.89 -3.69
N VAL A 63 13.49 14.06 -2.95
CA VAL A 63 13.82 13.65 -1.59
C VAL A 63 14.40 12.23 -1.58
N GLY A 64 15.67 12.13 -1.22
CA GLY A 64 16.41 10.88 -1.09
C GLY A 64 16.32 10.34 0.33
N LEU A 65 15.86 9.09 0.47
CA LEU A 65 15.92 8.33 1.72
C LEU A 65 17.07 7.31 1.64
N LYS A 66 18.15 7.55 2.38
CA LYS A 66 19.25 6.60 2.60
C LYS A 66 18.95 5.80 3.87
N ASN A 67 19.38 4.54 3.88
CA ASN A 67 19.44 3.73 5.10
C ASN A 67 20.94 3.56 5.39
N VAL A 68 21.35 3.86 6.62
CA VAL A 68 22.74 3.75 7.06
C VAL A 68 22.88 2.42 7.80
N PRO A 69 23.47 1.39 7.17
CA PRO A 69 23.65 0.10 7.82
C PRO A 69 24.77 0.20 8.86
N ASP A 70 24.52 -0.32 10.06
CA ASP A 70 25.54 -0.45 11.11
C ASP A 70 26.43 -1.66 10.80
N VAL A 71 27.40 -1.48 9.89
CA VAL A 71 28.41 -2.48 9.52
C VAL A 71 29.74 -2.21 10.23
N SER A 72 30.24 -3.22 10.94
CA SER A 72 31.58 -3.19 11.53
C SER A 72 32.68 -3.20 10.46
N ALA A 73 33.87 -2.72 10.83
CA ALA A 73 35.06 -2.78 9.98
C ALA A 73 35.47 -4.22 9.60
N ASP A 74 35.01 -5.21 10.37
CA ASP A 74 35.31 -6.64 10.21
C ASP A 74 34.24 -7.40 9.39
N ALA A 75 33.17 -6.72 8.94
CA ALA A 75 32.09 -7.35 8.17
C ALA A 75 32.58 -7.98 6.86
N ASP A 76 32.06 -9.15 6.50
CA ASP A 76 32.49 -9.87 5.30
C ASP A 76 32.20 -9.12 3.99
N ALA A 77 32.82 -9.55 2.89
CA ALA A 77 32.72 -8.87 1.60
C ALA A 77 31.31 -8.86 0.99
N ASP A 78 30.46 -9.86 1.29
CA ASP A 78 29.08 -9.90 0.80
C ASP A 78 28.15 -9.04 1.68
N THR A 79 28.37 -9.02 3.00
CA THR A 79 27.72 -8.06 3.91
C THR A 79 28.07 -6.61 3.56
N ARG A 80 29.34 -6.30 3.28
CA ARG A 80 29.78 -4.98 2.76
C ARG A 80 29.10 -4.63 1.43
N LYS A 81 29.00 -5.59 0.50
CA LYS A 81 28.31 -5.40 -0.79
C LYS A 81 26.80 -5.15 -0.63
N LYS A 82 26.15 -5.84 0.31
CA LYS A 82 24.74 -5.61 0.71
C LYS A 82 24.56 -4.25 1.37
N ALA A 83 25.51 -3.81 2.19
CA ALA A 83 25.50 -2.50 2.85
C ALA A 83 25.53 -1.35 1.83
N HIS A 84 26.47 -1.34 0.89
CA HIS A 84 26.52 -0.32 -0.17
C HIS A 84 25.26 -0.30 -1.06
N ALA A 85 24.61 -1.45 -1.29
CA ALA A 85 23.32 -1.47 -1.97
C ALA A 85 22.19 -0.84 -1.12
N MET A 86 22.25 -1.00 0.20
CA MET A 86 21.26 -0.46 1.15
C MET A 86 21.42 1.05 1.37
N GLU A 87 22.66 1.53 1.37
CA GLU A 87 23.13 2.92 1.45
C GLU A 87 22.61 3.80 0.30
N SER A 88 22.29 3.20 -0.85
CA SER A 88 21.79 3.93 -2.02
C SER A 88 20.50 4.74 -1.75
N ALA A 89 20.52 6.00 -2.19
CA ALA A 89 19.44 6.96 -2.00
C ALA A 89 18.16 6.52 -2.73
N LYS A 90 17.08 6.32 -1.97
CA LYS A 90 15.76 5.98 -2.50
C LYS A 90 15.05 7.30 -2.80
N TRP A 91 15.09 7.72 -4.06
CA TRP A 91 14.51 8.99 -4.52
C TRP A 91 12.98 8.95 -4.59
N HIS A 92 12.36 10.08 -4.25
CA HIS A 92 10.93 10.33 -4.35
C HIS A 92 10.66 11.77 -4.83
N HIS A 93 9.53 11.99 -5.51
CA HIS A 93 8.96 13.33 -5.68
C HIS A 93 8.55 13.91 -4.31
N GLU A 94 8.59 15.23 -4.20
CA GLU A 94 8.11 16.02 -3.06
C GLU A 94 6.67 15.63 -2.62
N GLY A 95 5.69 15.67 -3.53
CA GLY A 95 4.30 15.29 -3.27
C GLY A 95 4.08 13.78 -3.09
N CYS A 96 5.10 12.95 -3.29
CA CYS A 96 5.09 11.52 -2.97
C CYS A 96 5.68 11.22 -1.59
N PHE A 97 6.64 12.03 -1.11
CA PHE A 97 7.45 11.69 0.06
C PHE A 97 6.63 11.52 1.36
N PRO A 98 5.66 12.40 1.73
CA PRO A 98 4.80 12.17 2.90
C PRO A 98 3.99 10.87 2.89
N LYS A 99 3.85 10.20 1.74
CA LYS A 99 3.02 9.00 1.55
C LYS A 99 3.80 7.68 1.69
N ILE A 100 5.13 7.72 1.87
CA ILE A 100 5.98 6.51 1.90
C ILE A 100 6.00 5.80 3.27
N LYS A 101 5.65 6.52 4.34
CA LYS A 101 5.63 6.07 5.74
C LYS A 101 4.46 6.72 6.49
N ARG A 102 4.19 6.28 7.72
CA ARG A 102 3.22 6.92 8.63
C ARG A 102 3.89 8.06 9.39
N SER A 103 3.14 9.09 9.78
CA SER A 103 3.63 10.25 10.55
C SER A 103 4.43 9.90 11.80
N ALA A 104 4.01 8.86 12.53
CA ALA A 104 4.75 8.35 13.69
C ALA A 104 6.18 7.85 13.36
N TRP A 105 6.44 7.38 12.14
CA TRP A 105 7.78 7.01 11.69
C TRP A 105 8.60 8.25 11.32
N PHE A 106 7.97 9.27 10.71
CA PHE A 106 8.65 10.53 10.41
C PHE A 106 9.09 11.24 11.71
N ARG A 107 8.24 11.29 12.74
CA ARG A 107 8.61 11.84 14.07
C ARG A 107 9.79 11.13 14.76
N GLN A 108 10.10 9.88 14.38
CA GLN A 108 11.17 9.07 14.96
C GLN A 108 12.50 9.12 14.18
N HIS A 109 12.49 9.64 12.94
CA HIS A 109 13.62 9.52 12.03
C HIS A 109 13.90 10.75 11.18
N LEU A 110 12.89 11.50 10.75
CA LEU A 110 13.07 12.76 10.04
C LEU A 110 13.37 13.88 11.06
N PRO A 111 14.35 14.77 10.79
CA PRO A 111 14.56 15.96 11.60
C PRO A 111 13.30 16.81 11.79
N GLU A 112 13.35 17.71 12.78
CA GLU A 112 12.30 18.71 13.02
C GLU A 112 12.53 19.92 12.12
N ASP A 113 13.76 20.44 12.12
CA ASP A 113 14.19 21.50 11.23
C ASP A 113 14.48 20.97 9.82
N ALA A 114 13.87 21.59 8.81
CA ALA A 114 14.16 21.31 7.41
C ALA A 114 15.62 21.60 7.04
N GLU A 115 16.24 22.56 7.73
CA GLU A 115 17.64 22.99 7.57
C GLU A 115 18.63 21.89 7.98
N ALA A 116 18.25 20.98 8.88
CA ALA A 116 19.07 19.82 9.26
C ALA A 116 19.06 18.69 8.20
N ILE A 117 18.36 18.86 7.07
CA ILE A 117 18.33 17.88 5.98
C ILE A 117 19.42 18.22 4.95
N SER A 118 20.30 17.25 4.67
CA SER A 118 21.44 17.47 3.79
C SER A 118 21.02 17.95 2.40
N GLY A 119 21.61 19.07 1.95
CA GLY A 119 21.30 19.71 0.67
C GLY A 119 20.22 20.80 0.69
N TYR A 120 19.54 21.04 1.83
CA TYR A 120 18.55 22.11 1.98
C TYR A 120 19.08 23.49 1.53
N GLU A 121 20.29 23.86 1.96
CA GLU A 121 20.98 25.13 1.61
C GLU A 121 21.20 25.31 0.10
N THR A 122 21.18 24.23 -0.69
CA THR A 122 21.40 24.28 -2.15
C THR A 122 20.10 24.54 -2.94
N LEU A 123 18.96 24.59 -2.26
CA LEU A 123 17.66 24.96 -2.83
C LEU A 123 17.45 26.47 -2.78
N LYS A 124 16.72 27.00 -3.75
CA LYS A 124 16.22 28.39 -3.74
C LYS A 124 15.29 28.63 -2.56
N GLU A 125 15.19 29.87 -2.10
CA GLU A 125 14.32 30.28 -0.98
C GLU A 125 12.85 29.84 -1.18
N GLU A 126 12.29 30.02 -2.38
CA GLU A 126 10.94 29.50 -2.73
C GLU A 126 10.79 27.98 -2.54
N ASP A 127 11.85 27.22 -2.77
CA ASP A 127 11.85 25.75 -2.69
C ASP A 127 12.18 25.25 -1.28
N GLN A 128 12.97 26.02 -0.52
CA GLN A 128 13.19 25.85 0.91
C GLN A 128 11.88 25.93 1.70
N GLU A 129 11.00 26.89 1.41
CA GLU A 129 9.65 26.95 2.01
C GLU A 129 8.81 25.71 1.67
N LYS A 130 8.87 25.22 0.43
CA LYS A 130 8.18 23.99 0.00
C LYS A 130 8.69 22.76 0.77
N VAL A 131 9.99 22.71 1.11
CA VAL A 131 10.54 21.67 2.00
C VAL A 131 10.05 21.84 3.44
N LYS A 132 10.02 23.06 4.00
CA LYS A 132 9.45 23.32 5.34
C LYS A 132 8.00 22.87 5.46
N MET A 133 7.17 23.12 4.44
CA MET A 133 5.80 22.56 4.36
C MET A 133 5.79 21.03 4.26
N LEU A 134 6.68 20.44 3.46
CA LEU A 134 6.80 18.99 3.31
C LEU A 134 7.17 18.27 4.61
N VAL A 135 8.03 18.85 5.46
CA VAL A 135 8.37 18.29 6.78
C VAL A 135 7.16 18.31 7.72
N LYS A 136 6.42 19.42 7.80
CA LYS A 136 5.14 19.50 8.55
C LYS A 136 4.12 18.47 8.04
N ALA A 137 3.98 18.32 6.72
CA ALA A 137 3.08 17.35 6.10
C ALA A 137 3.49 15.89 6.39
N CYS A 138 4.78 15.58 6.40
CA CYS A 138 5.31 14.27 6.82
C CYS A 138 4.94 13.92 8.27
N ARG A 139 5.00 14.90 9.18
CA ARG A 139 4.66 14.69 10.59
C ARG A 139 3.16 14.75 10.88
N ASN A 140 2.33 15.19 9.93
CA ASN A 140 0.90 15.50 10.14
C ASN A 140 0.75 16.55 11.25
N GLU A 141 1.47 17.65 11.08
CA GLU A 141 1.43 18.88 11.88
C GLU A 141 0.92 20.03 10.98
N GLU A 142 -0.30 19.87 10.47
CA GLU A 142 -1.04 20.95 9.84
C GLU A 142 -1.64 21.84 10.92
N GLU A 143 -1.19 23.10 10.96
CA GLU A 143 -1.58 24.09 11.93
C GLU A 143 -2.95 24.69 11.56
N ALA A 144 -3.84 24.82 12.54
CA ALA A 144 -5.27 24.98 12.27
C ALA A 144 -5.71 26.45 12.09
N GLU A 145 -5.33 27.09 10.99
CA GLU A 145 -5.92 28.38 10.62
C GLU A 145 -7.14 28.24 9.69
N LYS A 146 -8.30 28.66 10.20
CA LYS A 146 -9.52 28.97 9.45
C LYS A 146 -9.80 30.45 9.71
N THR A 147 -10.25 31.28 8.77
CA THR A 147 -11.64 31.29 8.27
C THR A 147 -11.74 32.16 6.97
N PRO A 148 -12.81 32.91 6.61
CA PRO A 148 -13.68 32.39 5.54
C PRO A 148 -13.98 33.33 4.35
N ALA A 149 -14.27 32.69 3.22
CA ALA A 149 -15.16 33.07 2.11
C ALA A 149 -15.65 34.54 1.92
N LYS A 150 -15.39 35.09 0.71
CA LYS A 150 -16.44 35.68 -0.17
C LYS A 150 -15.95 35.78 -1.63
N GLY A 151 -16.80 35.49 -2.61
CA GLY A 151 -16.42 35.51 -4.04
C GLY A 151 -17.25 36.47 -4.90
N THR A 152 -16.66 36.97 -6.01
CA THR A 152 -17.30 37.75 -7.11
C THR A 152 -16.29 37.88 -8.28
N LYS A 153 -16.61 37.93 -9.59
CA LYS A 153 -17.58 37.21 -10.46
C LYS A 153 -17.50 37.81 -11.89
N ARG A 154 -17.25 36.98 -12.94
CA ARG A 154 -17.31 37.29 -14.41
C ARG A 154 -16.20 38.24 -14.94
N LYS A 155 -15.82 38.27 -16.23
CA LYS A 155 -16.11 37.46 -17.47
C LYS A 155 -14.80 37.49 -18.35
N ALA A 156 -14.44 36.48 -19.15
CA ALA A 156 -14.76 36.27 -20.59
C ALA A 156 -14.47 37.49 -21.50
N GLU A 157 -13.91 37.41 -22.72
CA GLU A 157 -13.77 36.35 -23.76
C GLU A 157 -12.34 36.41 -24.41
N GLY A 158 -11.82 35.51 -25.28
CA GLY A 158 -12.28 34.24 -25.86
C GLY A 158 -11.22 33.62 -26.83
N GLU A 159 -11.37 32.33 -27.17
CA GLU A 159 -10.89 31.60 -28.39
C GLU A 159 -9.42 31.71 -28.90
N THR A 160 -8.65 30.66 -29.19
CA THR A 160 -8.71 29.17 -29.04
C THR A 160 -7.27 28.64 -28.74
N ASN A 161 -6.71 27.43 -28.98
CA ASN A 161 -7.10 26.16 -29.66
C ASN A 161 -6.26 24.94 -29.14
N LYS A 162 -6.17 23.85 -29.92
CA LYS A 162 -5.38 22.62 -29.72
C LYS A 162 -3.85 22.86 -29.84
N SER A 163 -2.96 22.07 -29.21
CA SER A 163 -2.98 20.60 -29.13
C SER A 163 -2.45 20.01 -27.80
N THR A 164 -2.78 18.74 -27.54
CA THR A 164 -2.72 18.12 -26.20
C THR A 164 -1.70 16.99 -26.03
N LYS A 165 -1.08 16.92 -24.85
CA LYS A 165 -0.92 15.66 -24.09
C LYS A 165 -0.82 15.95 -22.59
N LYS A 166 -1.70 15.34 -21.78
CA LYS A 166 -1.81 15.58 -20.32
C LYS A 166 -1.96 14.24 -19.59
N SER A 167 -1.11 13.99 -18.60
CA SER A 167 -1.20 12.85 -17.66
C SER A 167 -2.36 13.04 -16.67
N LYS A 168 -2.90 11.94 -16.11
CA LYS A 168 -4.23 11.95 -15.47
C LYS A 168 -4.38 10.98 -14.28
N PHE A 169 -4.07 11.48 -13.08
CA PHE A 169 -4.52 11.00 -11.75
C PHE A 169 -4.10 12.07 -10.71
N PHE A 170 -4.84 12.43 -9.66
CA PHE A 170 -6.18 12.04 -9.21
C PHE A 170 -7.12 13.26 -9.18
N ALA A 171 -8.29 13.13 -9.81
CA ALA A 171 -9.53 13.74 -9.33
C ALA A 171 -10.46 12.59 -8.93
N LYS A 172 -11.31 12.79 -7.92
CA LYS A 172 -12.32 11.77 -7.52
C LYS A 172 -13.68 12.12 -8.10
N GLU A 173 -13.69 12.27 -9.42
CA GLU A 173 -14.86 12.32 -10.30
C GLU A 173 -14.60 11.32 -11.43
N ASP A 174 -15.67 10.87 -12.08
CA ASP A 174 -15.67 9.61 -12.81
C ASP A 174 -14.83 9.65 -14.10
N GLY A 175 -13.64 9.06 -14.02
CA GLY A 175 -12.91 8.59 -15.20
C GLY A 175 -13.77 7.55 -15.94
N PRO A 176 -13.64 7.43 -17.27
CA PRO A 176 -14.49 6.56 -18.08
C PRO A 176 -14.36 5.10 -17.65
N SER A 177 -15.29 4.67 -16.81
CA SER A 177 -15.44 3.28 -16.38
C SER A 177 -15.93 2.45 -17.56
N VAL A 178 -15.31 1.30 -17.78
CA VAL A 178 -15.67 0.38 -18.89
C VAL A 178 -17.03 -0.30 -18.62
N LEU A 179 -17.52 -0.24 -17.37
CA LEU A 179 -18.87 -0.68 -17.01
C LEU A 179 -19.93 0.31 -17.51
N SER A 180 -21.02 -0.20 -18.05
CA SER A 180 -22.21 0.58 -18.41
C SER A 180 -22.80 1.32 -17.20
N ALA A 181 -23.58 2.39 -17.45
CA ALA A 181 -24.22 3.17 -16.39
C ALA A 181 -25.10 2.31 -15.47
N ASP A 182 -25.76 1.29 -15.99
CA ASP A 182 -26.64 0.43 -15.19
C ASP A 182 -25.87 -0.61 -14.37
N GLN A 183 -24.74 -1.10 -14.87
CA GLN A 183 -23.78 -1.86 -14.07
C GLN A 183 -23.18 -1.03 -12.92
N GLN A 184 -22.91 0.27 -13.15
CA GLN A 184 -22.44 1.17 -12.09
C GLN A 184 -23.52 1.36 -11.01
N LYS A 185 -24.75 1.71 -11.39
CA LYS A 185 -25.91 1.82 -10.47
C LYS A 185 -26.16 0.53 -9.68
N ALA A 186 -26.02 -0.65 -10.31
CA ALA A 186 -26.18 -1.94 -9.64
C ALA A 186 -25.12 -2.17 -8.56
N ILE A 187 -23.87 -1.76 -8.80
CA ILE A 187 -22.80 -1.80 -7.78
C ILE A 187 -23.10 -0.83 -6.64
N GLU A 188 -23.57 0.38 -6.92
CA GLU A 188 -23.89 1.37 -5.88
C GLU A 188 -25.09 0.97 -5.03
N SER A 189 -26.15 0.45 -5.66
CA SER A 189 -27.33 -0.09 -4.99
C SER A 189 -26.96 -1.26 -4.06
N THR A 190 -26.27 -2.27 -4.57
CA THR A 190 -25.80 -3.40 -3.75
C THR A 190 -24.81 -2.97 -2.67
N LYS A 191 -23.95 -1.98 -2.92
CA LYS A 191 -23.06 -1.39 -1.88
C LYS A 191 -23.87 -0.73 -0.76
N ALA A 192 -24.94 0.00 -1.09
CA ALA A 192 -25.83 0.62 -0.10
C ALA A 192 -26.56 -0.43 0.74
N GLU A 193 -27.06 -1.52 0.15
CA GLU A 193 -27.61 -2.66 0.90
C GLU A 193 -26.57 -3.30 1.83
N LEU A 194 -25.42 -3.68 1.28
CA LEU A 194 -24.37 -4.41 1.99
C LEU A 194 -23.73 -3.56 3.10
N SER A 195 -23.77 -2.22 3.00
CA SER A 195 -23.27 -1.28 4.02
C SER A 195 -23.84 -1.56 5.42
N LYS A 196 -25.09 -2.05 5.47
CA LYS A 196 -25.83 -2.38 6.70
C LYS A 196 -25.30 -3.64 7.40
N LYS A 197 -24.59 -4.52 6.68
CA LYS A 197 -24.04 -5.77 7.22
C LYS A 197 -22.74 -5.54 8.02
N SER A 198 -22.43 -6.47 8.93
CA SER A 198 -21.22 -6.44 9.75
C SER A 198 -19.98 -6.87 8.95
N VAL A 199 -18.78 -6.52 9.46
CA VAL A 199 -17.49 -6.95 8.87
C VAL A 199 -17.39 -8.48 8.79
N ALA A 200 -17.86 -9.19 9.82
CA ALA A 200 -17.88 -10.65 9.85
C ALA A 200 -18.81 -11.24 8.78
N ALA A 201 -20.02 -10.69 8.63
CA ALA A 201 -20.96 -11.14 7.59
C ALA A 201 -20.42 -10.88 6.17
N LEU A 202 -19.77 -9.72 5.94
CA LEU A 202 -19.09 -9.40 4.68
C LEU A 202 -17.94 -10.39 4.40
N GLY A 203 -17.12 -10.70 5.41
CA GLY A 203 -16.06 -11.70 5.30
C GLY A 203 -16.56 -13.12 5.00
N ALA A 204 -17.69 -13.52 5.58
CA ALA A 204 -18.32 -14.82 5.33
C ALA A 204 -18.89 -14.93 3.90
N MET A 205 -19.61 -13.90 3.43
CA MET A 205 -20.13 -13.84 2.05
C MET A 205 -19.00 -13.90 1.02
N LEU A 206 -17.91 -13.16 1.23
CA LEU A 206 -16.73 -13.21 0.38
C LEU A 206 -16.05 -14.59 0.40
N ALA A 207 -15.96 -15.23 1.58
CA ALA A 207 -15.36 -16.56 1.73
C ALA A 207 -16.13 -17.66 0.99
N LYS A 208 -17.47 -17.69 1.07
CA LYS A 208 -18.35 -18.60 0.28
C LYS A 208 -18.06 -18.50 -1.22
N ASN A 209 -17.74 -17.31 -1.71
CA ASN A 209 -17.43 -17.02 -3.11
C ASN A 209 -15.94 -17.11 -3.48
N GLY A 210 -15.08 -17.60 -2.57
CA GLY A 210 -13.63 -17.75 -2.80
C GLY A 210 -12.86 -16.43 -2.88
N LEU A 211 -13.44 -15.32 -2.42
CA LEU A 211 -12.86 -13.98 -2.49
C LEU A 211 -12.09 -13.61 -1.20
N ALA A 212 -11.12 -12.70 -1.34
CA ALA A 212 -10.27 -12.27 -0.24
C ALA A 212 -11.09 -11.61 0.89
N LYS A 213 -10.99 -12.15 2.11
CA LYS A 213 -11.71 -11.70 3.32
C LYS A 213 -10.98 -10.66 4.19
N SER A 214 -9.81 -10.17 3.76
CA SER A 214 -8.98 -9.20 4.49
C SER A 214 -9.14 -7.76 3.97
N GLY A 215 -9.01 -6.76 4.84
CA GLY A 215 -9.11 -5.33 4.52
C GLY A 215 -9.95 -4.54 5.52
N ARG A 216 -10.19 -3.26 5.23
CA ARG A 216 -11.16 -2.39 5.93
C ARG A 216 -12.58 -2.74 5.50
N LYS A 217 -13.60 -2.31 6.26
CA LYS A 217 -15.03 -2.56 5.91
C LYS A 217 -15.36 -2.07 4.49
N GLU A 218 -14.87 -0.89 4.11
CA GLU A 218 -15.00 -0.32 2.76
C GLU A 218 -14.47 -1.27 1.67
N ASP A 219 -13.25 -1.79 1.84
CA ASP A 219 -12.64 -2.67 0.83
C ASP A 219 -13.41 -3.99 0.65
N LEU A 220 -14.06 -4.49 1.72
CA LEU A 220 -14.92 -5.68 1.70
C LEU A 220 -16.27 -5.37 1.05
N LEU A 221 -16.84 -4.19 1.32
CA LEU A 221 -18.07 -3.71 0.69
C LEU A 221 -17.89 -3.57 -0.83
N ASP A 222 -16.81 -2.93 -1.28
CA ASP A 222 -16.57 -2.73 -2.72
C ASP A 222 -16.35 -4.04 -3.47
N ARG A 223 -15.67 -5.02 -2.84
CA ARG A 223 -15.53 -6.38 -3.39
C ARG A 223 -16.84 -7.15 -3.44
N ALA A 224 -17.64 -7.11 -2.36
CA ALA A 224 -18.90 -7.84 -2.29
C ALA A 224 -19.96 -7.25 -3.21
N ALA A 225 -20.03 -5.91 -3.31
CA ALA A 225 -20.94 -5.22 -4.22
C ALA A 225 -20.59 -5.49 -5.69
N GLU A 226 -19.32 -5.39 -6.09
CA GLU A 226 -18.93 -5.71 -7.47
C GLU A 226 -19.19 -7.19 -7.80
N ALA A 227 -18.82 -8.12 -6.91
CA ALA A 227 -19.02 -9.54 -7.13
C ALA A 227 -20.50 -9.97 -7.12
N LYS A 228 -21.37 -9.27 -6.38
CA LYS A 228 -22.82 -9.51 -6.40
C LYS A 228 -23.50 -8.89 -7.62
N ALA A 229 -23.10 -7.67 -8.03
CA ALA A 229 -23.72 -6.96 -9.15
C ALA A 229 -23.26 -7.43 -10.54
N LEU A 230 -22.01 -7.88 -10.68
CA LEU A 230 -21.44 -8.33 -11.97
C LEU A 230 -21.17 -9.83 -12.05
N GLY A 231 -21.33 -10.56 -10.94
CA GLY A 231 -20.81 -11.91 -10.77
C GLY A 231 -19.37 -11.92 -10.24
N VAL A 232 -19.00 -13.05 -9.65
CA VAL A 232 -17.69 -13.31 -9.05
C VAL A 232 -16.63 -13.43 -10.15
N PRO A 233 -15.48 -12.75 -10.04
CA PRO A 233 -14.36 -12.93 -10.96
C PRO A 233 -13.97 -14.40 -11.20
N PRO A 234 -13.43 -14.77 -12.37
CA PRO A 234 -12.84 -16.09 -12.58
C PRO A 234 -11.61 -16.34 -11.70
N LEU A 235 -11.22 -17.62 -11.59
CA LEU A 235 -9.88 -17.98 -11.09
C LEU A 235 -8.83 -17.61 -12.15
N CYS A 236 -7.59 -17.39 -11.72
CA CYS A 236 -6.51 -17.10 -12.66
C CYS A 236 -6.11 -18.36 -13.44
N PRO A 237 -6.20 -18.38 -14.79
CA PRO A 237 -5.87 -19.57 -15.58
C PRO A 237 -4.38 -19.95 -15.57
N LEU A 238 -3.47 -19.04 -15.14
CA LEU A 238 -2.03 -19.35 -15.03
C LEU A 238 -1.59 -19.84 -13.64
N CYS A 239 -2.47 -19.87 -12.63
CA CYS A 239 -2.06 -20.35 -11.30
C CYS A 239 -3.15 -21.00 -10.46
N GLU A 240 -4.43 -20.86 -10.84
CA GLU A 240 -5.65 -21.50 -10.31
C GLU A 240 -5.99 -21.20 -8.83
N LYS A 241 -4.99 -20.94 -7.99
CA LYS A 241 -5.04 -20.69 -6.54
C LYS A 241 -5.68 -19.35 -6.12
N SER A 242 -6.00 -18.45 -7.05
CA SER A 242 -6.51 -17.11 -6.71
C SER A 242 -7.50 -16.55 -7.72
N LYS A 243 -8.62 -16.02 -7.21
CA LYS A 243 -9.59 -15.19 -7.95
C LYS A 243 -8.93 -13.91 -8.47
N LEU A 244 -9.25 -13.53 -9.72
CA LEU A 244 -8.72 -12.34 -10.36
C LEU A 244 -9.34 -11.04 -9.79
N ARG A 245 -8.60 -9.93 -9.89
CA ARG A 245 -9.07 -8.57 -9.58
C ARG A 245 -9.37 -7.82 -10.87
N PHE A 246 -10.60 -7.33 -11.00
CA PHE A 246 -11.03 -6.49 -12.13
C PHE A 246 -10.68 -5.02 -11.90
N SER A 247 -10.35 -4.31 -12.99
CA SER A 247 -10.06 -2.88 -12.97
C SER A 247 -11.16 -2.09 -13.69
N LYS A 248 -12.08 -1.48 -12.94
CA LYS A 248 -13.22 -0.71 -13.48
C LYS A 248 -12.82 0.38 -14.49
N ALA A 249 -11.64 0.98 -14.32
CA ALA A 249 -11.11 2.05 -15.16
C ALA A 249 -10.40 1.56 -16.45
N THR A 250 -10.19 0.25 -16.62
CA THR A 250 -9.50 -0.30 -17.81
C THR A 250 -10.18 -1.54 -18.41
N GLY A 251 -11.13 -2.17 -17.72
CA GLY A 251 -11.73 -3.45 -18.12
C GLY A 251 -10.87 -4.68 -17.81
N ASN A 252 -9.56 -4.51 -17.62
CA ASN A 252 -8.62 -5.62 -17.51
C ASN A 252 -8.70 -6.35 -16.16
N TYR A 253 -8.41 -7.65 -16.20
CA TYR A 253 -8.19 -8.48 -15.02
C TYR A 253 -6.71 -8.56 -14.66
N SER A 254 -6.43 -8.66 -13.36
CA SER A 254 -5.07 -8.81 -12.81
C SER A 254 -5.06 -9.92 -11.76
N CYS A 255 -4.02 -10.76 -11.76
CA CYS A 255 -3.87 -11.76 -10.71
C CYS A 255 -3.17 -11.14 -9.49
N PRO A 256 -3.71 -11.30 -8.26
CA PRO A 256 -3.02 -10.81 -7.06
C PRO A 256 -1.71 -11.56 -6.76
N GLY A 257 -1.53 -12.77 -7.29
CA GLY A 257 -0.55 -13.74 -6.81
C GLY A 257 -1.11 -14.60 -5.66
N PHE A 258 -0.34 -15.59 -5.23
CA PHE A 258 -0.74 -16.56 -4.21
C PHE A 258 0.40 -16.82 -3.23
N PHE A 259 0.07 -17.28 -2.02
CA PHE A 259 1.07 -17.83 -1.11
C PHE A 259 1.33 -19.29 -1.48
N ASP A 260 2.60 -19.66 -1.58
CA ASP A 260 3.03 -20.99 -1.97
C ASP A 260 3.53 -21.74 -0.73
N GLU A 261 2.76 -22.72 -0.28
CA GLU A 261 3.02 -23.44 0.98
C GLU A 261 4.33 -24.25 0.96
N GLU A 262 4.71 -24.78 -0.20
CA GLU A 262 5.94 -25.56 -0.40
C GLU A 262 7.17 -24.64 -0.30
N ALA A 263 7.21 -23.58 -1.11
CA ALA A 263 8.32 -22.63 -1.11
C ALA A 263 8.21 -21.55 -0.01
N LYS A 264 7.18 -21.61 0.83
CA LYS A 264 6.88 -20.77 2.00
C LYS A 264 6.98 -19.26 1.76
N HIS A 265 6.62 -18.81 0.55
CA HIS A 265 6.65 -17.39 0.18
C HIS A 265 5.53 -17.00 -0.80
N PHE A 266 5.31 -15.70 -0.95
CA PHE A 266 4.30 -15.16 -1.85
C PHE A 266 4.81 -15.13 -3.30
N LYS A 267 4.29 -16.02 -4.16
CA LYS A 267 4.60 -16.07 -5.58
C LYS A 267 3.70 -15.09 -6.35
N LYS A 268 4.33 -14.16 -7.06
CA LYS A 268 3.66 -13.25 -8.00
C LYS A 268 3.32 -14.01 -9.28
N CYS A 269 2.04 -14.05 -9.65
CA CYS A 269 1.60 -14.52 -10.95
C CYS A 269 1.63 -13.36 -11.96
N LYS A 270 1.84 -13.63 -13.26
CA LYS A 270 1.82 -12.61 -14.32
C LYS A 270 0.41 -12.05 -14.58
N GLY A 271 -0.64 -12.82 -14.30
CA GLY A 271 -2.02 -12.52 -14.71
C GLY A 271 -2.55 -13.59 -15.68
N PRO A 272 -3.80 -13.45 -16.15
CA PRO A 272 -4.20 -14.07 -17.42
C PRO A 272 -3.35 -13.51 -18.57
N GLY A 273 -3.27 -14.25 -19.69
CA GLY A 273 -2.83 -13.65 -20.97
C GLY A 273 -3.93 -12.80 -21.58
N ASP A 274 -3.59 -11.97 -22.56
CA ASP A 274 -4.55 -11.04 -23.20
C ASP A 274 -5.68 -11.78 -23.96
N ASP A 275 -5.38 -12.96 -24.52
CA ASP A 275 -6.34 -13.83 -25.24
C ASP A 275 -7.16 -14.77 -24.32
N ALA A 276 -7.08 -14.63 -22.99
CA ALA A 276 -7.75 -15.54 -22.07
C ALA A 276 -9.27 -15.28 -22.00
N GLU A 277 -10.09 -16.32 -22.17
CA GLU A 277 -11.53 -16.24 -21.94
C GLU A 277 -11.84 -16.18 -20.43
N LEU A 278 -12.39 -15.06 -19.96
CA LEU A 278 -12.54 -14.75 -18.54
C LEU A 278 -14.01 -14.49 -18.14
N ALA A 279 -14.83 -15.54 -18.20
CA ALA A 279 -16.20 -15.49 -17.70
C ALA A 279 -16.28 -15.27 -16.18
N ARG A 280 -17.18 -14.38 -15.73
CA ARG A 280 -17.55 -14.27 -14.30
C ARG A 280 -18.50 -15.41 -13.92
N THR A 281 -18.29 -16.01 -12.76
CA THR A 281 -19.21 -17.02 -12.20
C THR A 281 -20.33 -16.34 -11.42
N THR A 282 -21.48 -17.00 -11.26
CA THR A 282 -22.59 -16.47 -10.46
C THR A 282 -22.20 -16.25 -8.99
N TRP A 283 -22.87 -15.29 -8.33
CA TRP A 283 -22.72 -15.05 -6.90
C TRP A 283 -23.53 -16.06 -6.08
N GLN A 284 -22.90 -16.67 -5.08
CA GLN A 284 -23.54 -17.55 -4.11
C GLN A 284 -23.88 -16.78 -2.84
N GLU A 285 -25.15 -16.76 -2.45
CA GLU A 285 -25.57 -16.21 -1.15
C GLU A 285 -25.27 -17.18 0.00
N LEU A 286 -25.28 -16.66 1.23
CA LEU A 286 -25.16 -17.48 2.45
C LEU A 286 -26.52 -18.12 2.78
N GLY A 287 -26.58 -19.45 2.80
CA GLY A 287 -27.80 -20.23 3.08
C GLY A 287 -28.36 -20.97 1.86
N ALA A 288 -27.84 -20.66 0.67
CA ALA A 288 -27.79 -21.59 -0.47
C ALA A 288 -26.51 -22.44 -0.40
#